data_AF-A0AA88UTE4-F1
#
_entry.id   AF-A0AA88UTE4-F1
#
_cell.length_a   1.000
_cell.length_b   1.000
_cell.length_c   1.000
_cell.angle_alpha   90.00
_cell.angle_beta   90.00
_cell.angle_gamma   90.00
#
_symmetry.space_group_name_H-M   'P 1'
#
loop_
_entity.id
_entity.type
_entity.pdbx_description
1 polymer ?
#
loop_
_entity_poly.entity_id
_entity_poly.type
_entity_poly.pdbx_seq_one_letter_code
_entity_poly.pdbx_strand_id
1 'polypeptide(L)'
;MQPRKVVESPATLSGVRRLHIRSTASPASTSCLSKRPLSLRCVRALVKSLKPFYLLLLRLNVKNIFLQHSPKDLHLCIDIYDEFGIGGGASGVSGGLLHPYSPKVKPLWGAVECWQESLRLLSIAEAAVASKEFNLGSQEIAQISNGFIVRRRGILRPAVSLKNMNTLNDNAQNCLASCRIESIDRDTAQNLVPNLSVPFNSAFYMPGAVNVHPQRYLEALYLACEILLEDKSNSGVEGKELHFHKKCVNNLLELAEEYDAVIICLGARSAFLPELSGRLPLRTCRGIIAHLELPDHIREEYPEHGPSILSDAWLAVQGPRNIHIGSTWEWRSRNYSRDVPTEEASKALEELLPKASATYTSIQNWKFCGATAGLRAMPPLTSHGSLPLLGCIDDLAGENHACKFWLFTGLGSRGLLYHGWLGKLTAQAVLSCNEDVIPPELTAWKGTIK
;
A
#
# COMPACT_ATOMS: atom_id res chain seq x y z
N MET A 1 -35.15 48.38 41.90
CA MET A 1 -34.63 47.29 42.76
C MET A 1 -33.13 47.16 42.54
N GLN A 2 -32.33 47.67 43.48
CA GLN A 2 -30.94 47.25 43.77
C GLN A 2 -30.93 45.79 44.32
N PRO A 3 -29.79 45.08 44.56
CA PRO A 3 -28.41 45.54 44.86
C PRO A 3 -27.29 44.68 44.16
N ARG A 4 -25.96 44.72 44.38
CA ARG A 4 -24.97 45.46 45.20
C ARG A 4 -23.57 45.27 44.55
N LYS A 5 -22.71 46.28 44.66
CA LYS A 5 -21.23 46.26 44.43
C LYS A 5 -20.49 45.70 45.67
N VAL A 6 -19.20 45.33 45.50
CA VAL A 6 -17.96 45.60 46.30
C VAL A 6 -16.83 44.76 45.64
N VAL A 7 -15.84 45.25 44.87
CA VAL A 7 -14.60 46.06 45.13
C VAL A 7 -13.70 45.44 46.22
N GLU A 8 -12.49 44.95 45.96
CA GLU A 8 -11.21 45.69 46.04
C GLU A 8 -10.00 44.86 45.54
N SER A 9 -8.93 45.56 45.18
CA SER A 9 -7.66 45.08 44.59
C SER A 9 -6.48 45.21 45.61
N PRO A 10 -5.18 45.24 45.22
CA PRO A 10 -4.18 44.25 45.64
C PRO A 10 -3.09 44.80 46.59
N ALA A 11 -2.29 43.91 47.18
CA ALA A 11 -1.04 44.28 47.86
C ALA A 11 0.10 43.32 47.53
N THR A 12 1.13 43.90 46.91
CA THR A 12 2.53 43.45 46.82
C THR A 12 3.18 43.35 48.19
N LEU A 13 4.09 42.39 48.41
CA LEU A 13 5.31 42.63 49.18
C LEU A 13 6.38 41.55 48.93
N SER A 14 7.58 42.08 48.74
CA SER A 14 8.91 41.50 48.54
C SER A 14 9.39 40.55 49.64
N GLY A 15 10.25 39.59 49.28
CA GLY A 15 11.03 38.83 50.26
C GLY A 15 12.15 37.99 49.63
N VAL A 16 13.30 38.61 49.36
CA VAL A 16 14.56 37.95 49.04
C VAL A 16 15.15 37.32 50.30
N ARG A 17 15.45 36.01 50.29
CA ARG A 17 16.53 35.42 51.12
C ARG A 17 17.23 34.27 50.39
N ARG A 18 18.48 34.51 50.00
CA ARG A 18 19.50 33.48 49.77
C ARG A 18 19.94 32.92 51.12
N LEU A 19 20.15 31.60 51.20
CA LEU A 19 21.12 30.99 52.12
C LEU A 19 21.72 29.72 51.48
N HIS A 20 23.00 29.55 51.75
CA HIS A 20 23.96 28.64 51.11
C HIS A 20 24.11 27.31 51.87
N ILE A 21 24.34 26.24 51.09
CA ILE A 21 25.26 25.10 51.30
C ILE A 21 25.02 24.20 52.55
N ARG A 22 24.74 22.91 52.31
CA ARG A 22 25.66 21.79 52.62
C ARG A 22 25.13 20.45 52.10
N SER A 23 26.04 19.69 51.50
CA SER A 23 25.89 18.31 51.04
C SER A 23 25.73 17.34 52.20
N THR A 24 24.88 16.33 52.02
CA THR A 24 25.05 15.02 52.65
C THR A 24 24.76 13.94 51.59
N ALA A 25 25.77 13.12 51.33
CA ALA A 25 25.68 11.95 50.49
C ALA A 25 25.12 10.77 51.30
N SER A 26 24.29 9.94 50.68
CA SER A 26 24.21 8.49 50.91
C SER A 26 23.42 7.81 49.79
N PRO A 27 23.67 6.51 49.53
CA PRO A 27 23.72 5.95 48.19
C PRO A 27 22.45 5.17 47.82
N ALA A 28 22.04 5.26 46.57
CA ALA A 28 21.11 4.31 45.99
C ALA A 28 21.70 3.76 44.69
N SER A 29 22.07 2.49 44.79
CA SER A 29 22.45 1.56 43.74
C SER A 29 21.69 1.78 42.44
N THR A 30 22.36 2.36 41.45
CA THR A 30 21.98 2.22 40.05
C THR A 30 22.78 1.06 39.50
N SER A 31 22.11 -0.09 39.37
CA SER A 31 22.62 -1.20 38.58
C SER A 31 22.82 -0.72 37.14
N CYS A 32 24.07 -0.61 36.73
CA CYS A 32 24.45 -0.47 35.33
C CYS A 32 23.95 -1.69 34.56
N LEU A 33 22.74 -1.61 34.00
CA LEU A 33 22.36 -2.44 32.87
C LEU A 33 23.33 -2.09 31.74
N SER A 34 24.29 -2.98 31.51
CA SER A 34 25.25 -2.84 30.43
C SER A 34 24.49 -2.69 29.12
N LYS A 35 24.66 -1.55 28.44
CA LYS A 35 24.33 -1.40 27.03
C LYS A 35 25.25 -2.34 26.24
N ARG A 36 24.87 -3.61 26.12
CA ARG A 36 25.46 -4.48 25.10
C ARG A 36 24.97 -3.97 23.74
N PRO A 37 25.85 -3.81 22.75
CA PRO A 37 25.39 -3.57 21.39
C PRO A 37 24.51 -4.76 20.99
N LEU A 38 23.27 -4.49 20.60
CA LEU A 38 22.34 -5.50 20.09
C LEU A 38 22.98 -6.11 18.83
N SER A 39 23.50 -7.32 18.98
CA SER A 39 23.78 -8.22 17.88
C SER A 39 22.41 -8.68 17.34
N LEU A 40 21.76 -7.89 16.48
CA LEU A 40 20.58 -8.32 15.73
C LEU A 40 20.99 -9.53 14.87
N ARG A 41 20.53 -10.74 15.21
CA ARG A 41 20.97 -11.98 14.53
C ARG A 41 19.90 -12.54 13.60
N CYS A 42 18.64 -12.09 13.68
CA CYS A 42 17.55 -12.64 12.87
C CYS A 42 16.29 -11.75 12.89
N VAL A 43 16.04 -10.97 11.83
CA VAL A 43 14.74 -10.28 11.64
C VAL A 43 13.88 -11.12 10.72
N ARG A 44 12.81 -11.76 11.23
CA ARG A 44 11.77 -12.38 10.40
C ARG A 44 10.51 -11.52 10.34
N ALA A 45 9.62 -11.76 9.38
CA ALA A 45 8.42 -10.95 9.21
C ALA A 45 7.20 -11.79 8.85
N LEU A 46 6.14 -11.73 9.66
CA LEU A 46 4.88 -12.42 9.41
C LEU A 46 3.97 -11.68 8.41
N VAL A 47 4.08 -12.02 7.13
CA VAL A 47 3.48 -11.22 6.05
C VAL A 47 2.44 -12.02 5.26
N LYS A 48 1.14 -11.80 5.50
CA LYS A 48 0.02 -12.22 4.60
C LYS A 48 -0.36 -11.17 3.53
N SER A 49 0.50 -10.17 3.31
CA SER A 49 0.39 -9.19 2.24
C SER A 49 1.77 -8.61 2.00
N LEU A 50 2.48 -9.14 1.01
CA LEU A 50 3.90 -8.93 0.69
C LEU A 50 4.38 -7.50 0.41
N LYS A 51 3.45 -6.54 0.45
CA LYS A 51 3.65 -5.13 0.13
C LYS A 51 4.79 -4.42 0.87
N PRO A 52 4.97 -4.55 2.21
CA PRO A 52 6.12 -3.97 2.91
C PRO A 52 7.44 -4.72 2.74
N PHE A 53 7.35 -6.02 2.51
CA PHE A 53 8.46 -6.92 2.75
C PHE A 53 9.53 -6.84 1.67
N TYR A 54 9.10 -6.64 0.42
CA TYR A 54 10.02 -6.39 -0.71
C TYR A 54 10.98 -5.23 -0.39
N LEU A 55 10.57 -4.25 0.40
CA LEU A 55 11.40 -3.10 0.72
C LEU A 55 12.41 -3.36 1.84
N LEU A 56 12.16 -4.33 2.74
CA LEU A 56 13.13 -4.75 3.74
C LEU A 56 14.39 -5.35 3.07
N LEU A 57 14.20 -6.15 2.01
CA LEU A 57 15.28 -6.73 1.21
C LEU A 57 15.86 -5.75 0.17
N LEU A 58 15.02 -4.97 -0.53
CA LEU A 58 15.48 -4.00 -1.52
C LEU A 58 16.27 -2.81 -0.90
N ARG A 59 16.02 -2.48 0.36
CA ARG A 59 16.86 -1.52 1.13
C ARG A 59 18.26 -2.04 1.45
N LEU A 60 18.49 -3.35 1.41
CA LEU A 60 19.78 -3.93 1.79
C LEU A 60 20.79 -4.00 0.63
N ASN A 61 20.40 -3.70 -0.61
CA ASN A 61 21.31 -3.84 -1.75
C ASN A 61 21.11 -2.95 -2.98
N VAL A 62 20.14 -2.02 -3.04
CA VAL A 62 20.29 -0.95 -4.05
C VAL A 62 21.27 0.08 -3.47
N LYS A 63 22.44 0.23 -4.10
CA LYS A 63 23.51 1.22 -3.80
C LYS A 63 23.02 2.67 -3.57
N ASN A 64 21.73 2.97 -3.76
CA ASN A 64 21.09 4.28 -3.69
C ASN A 64 19.66 4.31 -3.03
N ILE A 65 19.28 3.42 -2.08
CA ILE A 65 18.09 3.63 -1.19
C ILE A 65 18.54 3.78 0.27
N PHE A 66 19.34 4.81 0.55
CA PHE A 66 20.02 5.03 1.84
C PHE A 66 21.19 4.07 2.10
N LEU A 67 22.34 4.39 1.50
CA LEU A 67 23.62 4.19 2.18
C LEU A 67 23.53 4.88 3.54
N GLN A 68 23.43 4.10 4.62
CA GLN A 68 24.34 4.17 5.78
C GLN A 68 23.99 3.25 6.98
N HIS A 69 22.94 2.43 6.96
CA HIS A 69 22.48 1.82 8.23
C HIS A 69 22.16 0.31 8.22
N SER A 70 22.74 -0.48 7.32
CA SER A 70 22.89 -1.92 7.59
C SER A 70 24.38 -2.24 7.61
N PRO A 71 24.92 -2.71 8.75
CA PRO A 71 26.29 -3.21 8.80
C PRO A 71 26.47 -4.28 7.73
N LYS A 72 27.58 -4.26 7.00
CA LYS A 72 27.92 -5.32 6.04
C LYS A 72 28.01 -6.70 6.71
N ASP A 73 28.12 -6.72 8.04
CA ASP A 73 28.29 -7.89 8.90
C ASP A 73 26.98 -8.35 9.57
N LEU A 74 25.82 -7.77 9.19
CA LEU A 74 24.54 -8.16 9.76
C LEU A 74 24.03 -9.44 9.10
N HIS A 75 24.04 -10.54 9.87
CA HIS A 75 23.34 -11.76 9.48
C HIS A 75 21.82 -11.53 9.56
N LEU A 76 21.13 -11.74 8.45
CA LEU A 76 19.71 -11.48 8.30
C LEU A 76 19.04 -12.69 7.64
N CYS A 77 18.31 -13.46 8.43
CA CYS A 77 17.42 -14.50 7.94
C CYS A 77 16.00 -13.97 7.97
N ILE A 78 15.29 -14.02 6.84
CA ILE A 78 13.93 -13.52 6.75
C ILE A 78 12.98 -14.60 6.24
N ASP A 79 11.94 -14.88 7.01
CA ASP A 79 10.92 -15.85 6.62
C ASP A 79 9.59 -15.13 6.45
N ILE A 80 8.95 -15.41 5.32
CA ILE A 80 7.61 -14.93 4.97
C ILE A 80 6.62 -16.06 5.19
N TYR A 81 5.50 -15.78 5.84
CA TYR A 81 4.39 -16.73 5.99
C TYR A 81 3.12 -16.21 5.33
N ASP A 82 2.69 -16.88 4.26
CA ASP A 82 1.40 -16.60 3.60
C ASP A 82 0.70 -17.89 3.16
N GLU A 83 -0.45 -18.18 3.76
CA GLU A 83 -1.27 -19.37 3.49
C GLU A 83 -1.70 -19.50 2.02
N PHE A 84 -1.93 -18.39 1.32
CA PHE A 84 -2.46 -18.40 -0.05
C PHE A 84 -1.39 -18.20 -1.11
N GLY A 85 -0.18 -17.83 -0.70
CA GLY A 85 0.89 -17.52 -1.62
C GLY A 85 0.96 -16.03 -1.96
N ILE A 86 1.93 -15.70 -2.80
CA ILE A 86 2.18 -14.33 -3.22
C ILE A 86 0.94 -13.73 -3.88
N GLY A 87 0.51 -12.56 -3.41
CA GLY A 87 -0.67 -11.88 -3.97
C GLY A 87 -2.01 -12.57 -3.69
N GLY A 88 -2.07 -13.64 -2.88
CA GLY A 88 -3.29 -14.43 -2.67
C GLY A 88 -4.48 -13.69 -2.04
N GLY A 89 -4.25 -12.53 -1.41
CA GLY A 89 -5.29 -11.67 -0.85
C GLY A 89 -5.75 -10.52 -1.77
N ALA A 90 -6.31 -9.46 -1.16
CA ALA A 90 -6.77 -8.27 -1.89
C ALA A 90 -5.67 -7.58 -2.72
N SER A 91 -4.40 -7.81 -2.36
CA SER A 91 -3.23 -7.25 -3.05
C SER A 91 -3.08 -7.77 -4.49
N GLY A 92 -3.38 -9.04 -4.77
CA GLY A 92 -3.31 -9.61 -6.13
C GLY A 92 -4.59 -9.42 -6.95
N VAL A 93 -5.67 -8.92 -6.35
CA VAL A 93 -6.97 -8.72 -7.01
C VAL A 93 -7.21 -7.27 -7.44
N SER A 94 -6.48 -6.30 -6.88
CA SER A 94 -6.76 -4.87 -7.10
C SER A 94 -6.76 -4.44 -8.58
N GLY A 95 -7.48 -3.37 -8.92
CA GLY A 95 -7.55 -2.87 -10.30
C GLY A 95 -6.27 -2.29 -10.90
N GLY A 96 -5.14 -2.27 -10.18
CA GLY A 96 -3.85 -1.89 -10.76
C GLY A 96 -3.64 -0.40 -11.06
N LEU A 97 -4.65 0.45 -10.86
CA LEU A 97 -4.59 1.88 -11.17
C LEU A 97 -3.70 2.63 -10.17
N LEU A 98 -2.48 2.98 -10.61
CA LEU A 98 -1.46 3.62 -9.80
C LEU A 98 -1.26 5.07 -10.22
N HIS A 99 -1.62 5.97 -9.31
CA HIS A 99 -1.49 7.42 -9.43
C HIS A 99 -1.47 8.08 -8.03
N PRO A 100 -0.86 9.26 -7.86
CA PRO A 100 -0.69 9.90 -6.54
C PRO A 100 -1.90 10.72 -6.07
N TYR A 101 -3.06 10.55 -6.71
CA TYR A 101 -4.20 11.45 -6.56
C TYR A 101 -5.42 10.77 -5.94
N SER A 102 -6.25 11.56 -5.28
CA SER A 102 -7.60 11.18 -4.88
C SER A 102 -8.54 11.08 -6.10
N PRO A 103 -9.77 10.54 -5.96
CA PRO A 103 -10.76 10.57 -7.03
C PRO A 103 -11.14 11.99 -7.48
N LYS A 104 -10.81 13.01 -6.69
CA LYS A 104 -11.02 14.43 -7.03
C LYS A 104 -9.77 15.07 -7.64
N VAL A 105 -8.80 14.27 -8.08
CA VAL A 105 -7.47 14.65 -8.61
C VAL A 105 -6.62 15.53 -7.68
N LYS A 106 -6.99 15.64 -6.40
CA LYS A 106 -6.15 16.26 -5.37
C LYS A 106 -5.00 15.33 -4.96
N PRO A 107 -3.77 15.81 -4.80
CA PRO A 107 -2.67 15.03 -4.22
C PRO A 107 -3.06 14.35 -2.90
N LEU A 108 -2.64 13.10 -2.73
CA LEU A 108 -2.79 12.37 -1.48
C LEU A 108 -1.71 12.77 -0.46
N TRP A 109 -1.91 12.40 0.81
CA TRP A 109 -0.90 12.59 1.85
C TRP A 109 0.37 11.78 1.50
N GLY A 110 1.56 12.38 1.66
CA GLY A 110 2.82 11.75 1.27
C GLY A 110 2.91 11.38 -0.21
N ALA A 111 2.13 12.04 -1.08
CA ALA A 111 2.01 11.67 -2.49
C ALA A 111 3.36 11.66 -3.23
N VAL A 112 4.27 12.58 -2.91
CA VAL A 112 5.56 12.70 -3.59
C VAL A 112 6.44 11.49 -3.27
N GLU A 113 6.61 11.18 -2.00
CA GLU A 113 7.42 10.07 -1.50
C GLU A 113 6.84 8.73 -1.95
N CYS A 114 5.53 8.57 -1.83
CA CYS A 114 4.83 7.36 -2.28
C CYS A 114 4.98 7.14 -3.78
N TRP A 115 4.84 8.20 -4.58
CA TRP A 115 4.97 8.11 -6.03
C TRP A 115 6.38 7.74 -6.47
N GLN A 116 7.39 8.43 -5.92
CA GLN A 116 8.80 8.16 -6.22
C GLN A 116 9.17 6.71 -5.88
N GLU A 117 8.78 6.24 -4.70
CA GLU A 117 9.08 4.87 -4.28
C GLU A 117 8.29 3.83 -5.08
N SER A 118 7.05 4.13 -5.46
CA SER A 118 6.25 3.26 -6.33
C SER A 118 6.93 3.08 -7.70
N LEU A 119 7.33 4.18 -8.36
CA LEU A 119 8.03 4.11 -9.65
C LEU A 119 9.33 3.31 -9.54
N ARG A 120 10.07 3.50 -8.45
CA ARG A 120 11.29 2.75 -8.20
C ARG A 120 11.04 1.24 -8.10
N LEU A 121 10.04 0.83 -7.32
CA LEU A 121 9.68 -0.57 -7.19
C LEU A 121 9.21 -1.18 -8.51
N LEU A 122 8.50 -0.42 -9.34
CA LEU A 122 8.13 -0.87 -10.69
C LEU A 122 9.36 -1.18 -11.54
N SER A 123 10.35 -0.28 -11.55
CA SER A 123 11.60 -0.52 -12.28
C SER A 123 12.37 -1.74 -11.78
N ILE A 124 12.36 -1.98 -10.46
CA ILE A 124 12.97 -3.17 -9.86
C ILE A 124 12.25 -4.45 -10.31
N ALA A 125 10.91 -4.45 -10.27
CA ALA A 125 10.12 -5.60 -10.71
C ALA A 125 10.35 -5.94 -12.19
N GLU A 126 10.39 -4.93 -13.07
CA GLU A 126 10.66 -5.14 -14.49
C GLU A 126 12.07 -5.64 -14.75
N ALA A 127 13.08 -5.08 -14.06
CA ALA A 127 14.47 -5.53 -14.20
C ALA A 127 14.65 -7.00 -13.75
N ALA A 128 13.98 -7.41 -12.68
CA ALA A 128 14.04 -8.79 -12.19
C ALA A 128 13.48 -9.79 -13.21
N VAL A 129 12.34 -9.47 -13.83
CA VAL A 129 11.75 -10.33 -14.86
C VAL A 129 12.61 -10.37 -16.11
N ALA A 130 13.12 -9.22 -16.58
CA ALA A 130 14.01 -9.15 -17.74
C ALA A 130 15.31 -9.96 -17.51
N SER A 131 15.88 -9.91 -16.31
CA SER A 131 17.06 -10.70 -15.95
C SER A 131 16.78 -12.20 -15.99
N LYS A 132 15.61 -12.64 -15.52
CA LYS A 132 15.23 -14.06 -15.55
C LYS A 132 14.96 -14.56 -16.97
N GLU A 133 14.29 -13.75 -17.80
CA GLU A 133 14.05 -14.07 -19.21
C GLU A 133 15.36 -14.20 -20.00
N PHE A 134 16.37 -13.38 -19.71
CA PHE A 134 17.69 -13.48 -20.35
C PHE A 134 18.42 -14.79 -20.01
N ASN A 135 18.20 -15.34 -18.82
CA ASN A 135 18.85 -16.57 -18.36
C ASN A 135 18.15 -17.85 -18.85
N LEU A 136 16.91 -17.76 -19.37
CA LEU A 136 16.13 -18.89 -19.86
C LEU A 136 16.17 -18.96 -21.40
N GLY A 137 16.25 -20.16 -21.96
CA GLY A 137 16.27 -20.36 -23.42
C GLY A 137 14.94 -19.98 -24.09
N SER A 138 14.98 -19.72 -25.39
CA SER A 138 13.88 -19.15 -26.21
C SER A 138 12.53 -19.91 -26.20
N GLN A 139 12.45 -21.14 -25.68
CA GLN A 139 11.20 -21.90 -25.58
C GLN A 139 10.45 -21.74 -24.24
N GLU A 140 11.11 -21.34 -23.14
CA GLU A 140 10.45 -21.09 -21.85
C GLU A 140 9.94 -19.63 -21.72
N ILE A 141 10.50 -18.72 -22.52
CA ILE A 141 10.11 -17.30 -22.58
C ILE A 141 8.63 -17.15 -22.97
N ALA A 142 8.11 -18.00 -23.87
CA ALA A 142 6.72 -17.90 -24.33
C ALA A 142 5.67 -18.20 -23.23
N GLN A 143 6.01 -18.95 -22.18
CA GLN A 143 5.10 -19.24 -21.06
C GLN A 143 5.15 -18.18 -19.95
N ILE A 144 6.28 -17.49 -19.79
CA ILE A 144 6.47 -16.42 -18.79
C ILE A 144 6.05 -15.05 -19.33
N SER A 145 6.25 -14.79 -20.62
CA SER A 145 6.16 -13.46 -21.24
C SER A 145 4.77 -13.04 -21.72
N ASN A 146 3.70 -13.80 -21.42
CA ASN A 146 2.37 -13.54 -21.98
C ASN A 146 1.58 -12.43 -21.25
N GLY A 147 2.25 -11.33 -20.86
CA GLY A 147 1.56 -10.08 -20.51
C GLY A 147 2.31 -9.14 -19.56
N PHE A 148 1.77 -7.94 -19.42
CA PHE A 148 2.45 -6.81 -18.81
C PHE A 148 2.55 -6.90 -17.28
N ILE A 149 3.63 -6.34 -16.71
CA ILE A 149 3.69 -5.93 -15.30
C ILE A 149 3.17 -4.51 -15.16
N VAL A 150 3.61 -3.61 -16.04
CA VAL A 150 3.24 -2.19 -16.04
C VAL A 150 2.83 -1.75 -17.45
N ARG A 151 1.68 -1.10 -17.56
CA ARG A 151 1.19 -0.44 -18.77
C ARG A 151 1.26 1.07 -18.57
N ARG A 152 2.26 1.70 -19.18
CA ARG A 152 2.54 3.15 -19.11
C ARG A 152 1.78 3.92 -20.18
N ARG A 153 0.44 3.91 -20.09
CA ARG A 153 -0.43 4.61 -21.06
C ARG A 153 -1.21 5.76 -20.44
N GLY A 154 -0.96 6.06 -19.16
CA GLY A 154 -1.68 7.08 -18.42
C GLY A 154 -3.02 6.60 -17.87
N ILE A 155 -3.67 7.50 -17.13
CA ILE A 155 -5.03 7.32 -16.63
C ILE A 155 -5.84 8.57 -16.98
N LEU A 156 -7.04 8.38 -17.52
CA LEU A 156 -7.93 9.45 -17.95
C LEU A 156 -9.16 9.52 -17.06
N ARG A 157 -9.56 10.73 -16.65
CA ARG A 157 -10.76 10.97 -15.85
C ARG A 157 -11.65 12.04 -16.52
N PRO A 158 -12.75 11.65 -17.18
CA PRO A 158 -13.74 12.60 -17.67
C PRO A 158 -14.43 13.34 -16.54
N ALA A 159 -14.78 14.61 -16.75
CA ALA A 159 -15.69 15.32 -15.87
C ALA A 159 -17.13 14.90 -16.14
N VAL A 160 -17.84 14.47 -15.09
CA VAL A 160 -19.23 13.94 -15.20
C VAL A 160 -20.31 14.91 -14.71
N SER A 161 -19.92 16.04 -14.12
CA SER A 161 -20.83 17.14 -13.75
C SER A 161 -20.07 18.46 -13.71
N LEU A 162 -20.77 19.59 -13.82
CA LEU A 162 -20.17 20.93 -13.73
C LEU A 162 -19.46 21.15 -12.38
N LYS A 163 -20.08 20.71 -11.28
CA LYS A 163 -19.47 20.75 -9.94
C LYS A 163 -18.19 19.92 -9.87
N ASN A 164 -18.21 18.73 -10.47
CA ASN A 164 -17.04 17.88 -10.55
C ASN A 164 -15.93 18.55 -11.38
N MET A 165 -16.25 19.08 -12.56
CA MET A 165 -15.30 19.78 -13.43
C MET A 165 -14.56 20.92 -12.69
N ASN A 166 -15.30 21.81 -12.01
CA ASN A 166 -14.69 22.92 -11.26
C ASN A 166 -13.72 22.39 -10.19
N THR A 167 -14.16 21.40 -9.41
CA THR A 167 -13.31 20.77 -8.38
C THR A 167 -12.05 20.14 -8.97
N LEU A 168 -12.16 19.48 -10.13
CA LEU A 168 -11.04 18.82 -10.77
C LEU A 168 -10.05 19.84 -11.34
N ASN A 169 -10.53 20.93 -11.96
CA ASN A 169 -9.70 22.03 -12.45
C ASN A 169 -8.90 22.67 -11.31
N ASP A 170 -9.55 23.02 -10.20
CA ASP A 170 -8.88 23.63 -9.05
C ASP A 170 -7.78 22.74 -8.47
N ASN A 171 -8.05 21.43 -8.37
CA ASN A 171 -7.08 20.47 -7.84
C ASN A 171 -5.94 20.17 -8.82
N ALA A 172 -6.20 20.16 -10.13
CA ALA A 172 -5.20 19.89 -11.16
C ALA A 172 -4.08 20.94 -11.18
N GLN A 173 -4.37 22.19 -10.77
CA GLN A 173 -3.36 23.25 -10.62
C GLN A 173 -2.27 22.92 -9.59
N ASN A 174 -2.60 22.07 -8.61
CA ASN A 174 -1.70 21.65 -7.54
C ASN A 174 -1.15 20.23 -7.76
N CYS A 175 -1.04 19.79 -9.02
CA CYS A 175 -0.55 18.47 -9.36
C CYS A 175 0.95 18.30 -9.06
N LEU A 176 1.40 17.05 -8.90
CA LEU A 176 2.80 16.72 -8.75
C LEU A 176 3.52 16.89 -10.09
N ALA A 177 4.68 17.55 -10.07
CA ALA A 177 5.52 17.73 -11.26
C ALA A 177 5.94 16.38 -11.90
N SER A 178 6.11 15.34 -11.08
CA SER A 178 6.49 13.97 -11.49
C SER A 178 5.32 13.11 -11.99
N CYS A 179 4.08 13.62 -11.94
CA CYS A 179 2.89 12.92 -12.43
C CYS A 179 1.83 13.95 -12.83
N ARG A 180 2.09 14.77 -13.84
CA ARG A 180 1.24 15.94 -14.16
C ARG A 180 -0.20 15.54 -14.51
N ILE A 181 -1.10 16.50 -14.34
CA ILE A 181 -2.49 16.41 -14.81
C ILE A 181 -2.66 17.41 -15.94
N GLU A 182 -3.10 16.91 -17.09
CA GLU A 182 -3.44 17.70 -18.27
C GLU A 182 -4.96 17.80 -18.36
N SER A 183 -5.50 19.03 -18.40
CA SER A 183 -6.90 19.26 -18.71
C SER A 183 -7.04 19.30 -20.23
N ILE A 184 -7.79 18.36 -20.78
CA ILE A 184 -7.97 18.18 -22.23
C ILE A 184 -9.45 18.27 -22.61
N ASP A 185 -9.72 18.70 -23.83
CA ASP A 185 -11.06 18.80 -24.38
C ASP A 185 -11.60 17.43 -24.84
N ARG A 186 -12.86 17.41 -25.31
CA ARG A 186 -13.53 16.21 -25.81
C ARG A 186 -12.76 15.59 -26.97
N ASP A 187 -12.36 16.39 -27.95
CA ASP A 187 -11.76 15.88 -29.19
C ASP A 187 -10.42 15.21 -28.88
N THR A 188 -9.59 15.85 -28.06
CA THR A 188 -8.32 15.28 -27.58
C THR A 188 -8.54 14.00 -26.77
N ALA A 189 -9.54 13.99 -25.88
CA ALA A 189 -9.86 12.81 -25.08
C ALA A 189 -10.39 11.65 -25.93
N GLN A 190 -11.19 11.93 -26.96
CA GLN A 190 -11.72 10.93 -27.87
C GLN A 190 -10.68 10.42 -28.87
N ASN A 191 -9.66 11.21 -29.19
CA ASN A 191 -8.48 10.73 -29.91
C ASN A 191 -7.68 9.71 -29.09
N LEU A 192 -7.63 9.85 -27.76
CA LEU A 192 -6.99 8.87 -26.87
C LEU A 192 -7.85 7.62 -26.65
N VAL A 193 -9.17 7.81 -26.50
CA VAL A 193 -10.14 6.74 -26.29
C VAL A 193 -11.40 7.04 -27.12
N PRO A 194 -11.57 6.41 -28.29
CA PRO A 194 -12.78 6.55 -29.08
C PRO A 194 -14.03 6.18 -28.26
N ASN A 195 -15.17 6.82 -28.55
CA ASN A 195 -16.44 6.58 -27.84
C ASN A 195 -16.43 6.88 -26.32
N LEU A 196 -15.46 7.66 -25.86
CA LEU A 196 -15.45 8.19 -24.50
C LEU A 196 -16.50 9.30 -24.34
N SER A 197 -17.29 9.21 -23.28
CA SER A 197 -18.26 10.22 -22.89
C SER A 197 -17.56 11.38 -22.17
N VAL A 198 -17.61 12.56 -22.76
CA VAL A 198 -17.04 13.81 -22.20
C VAL A 198 -18.11 14.91 -22.22
N PRO A 199 -19.11 14.83 -21.33
CA PRO A 199 -20.32 15.67 -21.41
C PRO A 199 -20.04 17.16 -21.22
N PHE A 200 -19.00 17.52 -20.44
CA PHE A 200 -18.63 18.92 -20.15
C PHE A 200 -17.42 19.41 -20.96
N ASN A 201 -17.08 18.72 -22.07
CA ASN A 201 -15.92 19.05 -22.91
C ASN A 201 -14.60 19.17 -22.11
N SER A 202 -14.47 18.39 -21.03
CA SER A 202 -13.30 18.41 -20.14
C SER A 202 -13.02 17.01 -19.58
N ALA A 203 -11.78 16.57 -19.74
CA ALA A 203 -11.22 15.38 -19.12
C ALA A 203 -9.83 15.69 -18.55
N PHE A 204 -9.43 14.91 -17.53
CA PHE A 204 -8.18 15.10 -16.81
C PHE A 204 -7.29 13.90 -17.07
N TYR A 205 -6.27 14.10 -17.88
CA TYR A 205 -5.34 13.07 -18.29
C TYR A 205 -4.09 13.10 -17.41
N MET A 206 -3.72 11.95 -16.87
CA MET A 206 -2.50 11.73 -16.10
C MET A 206 -1.56 10.87 -16.95
N PRO A 207 -0.75 11.43 -17.85
CA PRO A 207 0.14 10.66 -18.73
C PRO A 207 1.16 9.82 -17.96
N GLY A 208 1.65 10.33 -16.83
CA GLY A 208 2.59 9.62 -15.98
C GLY A 208 1.98 8.51 -15.11
N ALA A 209 0.65 8.43 -15.01
CA ALA A 209 -0.01 7.38 -14.25
C ALA A 209 0.07 6.03 -14.99
N VAL A 210 -0.03 4.93 -14.26
CA VAL A 210 0.18 3.59 -14.84
C VAL A 210 -0.89 2.61 -14.40
N ASN A 211 -1.13 1.60 -15.23
CA ASN A 211 -1.87 0.41 -14.83
C ASN A 211 -0.88 -0.72 -14.55
N VAL A 212 -0.97 -1.33 -13.38
CA VAL A 212 -0.08 -2.40 -12.92
C VAL A 212 -0.86 -3.70 -12.86
N HIS A 213 -0.34 -4.77 -13.42
CA HIS A 213 -0.90 -6.09 -13.18
C HIS A 213 -0.53 -6.54 -11.76
N PRO A 214 -1.46 -6.56 -10.79
CA PRO A 214 -1.13 -6.66 -9.36
C PRO A 214 -0.41 -7.96 -8.98
N GLN A 215 -0.89 -9.11 -9.46
CA GLN A 215 -0.32 -10.42 -9.13
C GLN A 215 1.14 -10.52 -9.64
N ARG A 216 1.34 -10.36 -10.95
CA ARG A 216 2.64 -10.34 -11.62
C ARG A 216 3.62 -9.35 -11.00
N TYR A 217 3.15 -8.16 -10.61
CA TYR A 217 4.00 -7.17 -9.94
C TYR A 217 4.53 -7.67 -8.60
N LEU A 218 3.69 -8.30 -7.77
CA LEU A 218 4.12 -8.85 -6.48
C LEU A 218 5.07 -10.03 -6.67
N GLU A 219 4.76 -10.94 -7.60
CA GLU A 219 5.65 -12.05 -7.96
C GLU A 219 7.01 -11.55 -8.46
N ALA A 220 7.03 -10.52 -9.31
CA ALA A 220 8.25 -9.91 -9.81
C ALA A 220 9.09 -9.23 -8.72
N LEU A 221 8.44 -8.59 -7.74
CA LEU A 221 9.14 -8.04 -6.57
C LEU A 221 9.75 -9.13 -5.69
N TYR A 222 9.09 -10.29 -5.58
CA TYR A 222 9.65 -11.44 -4.86
C TYR A 222 10.86 -12.01 -5.59
N LEU A 223 10.73 -12.20 -6.90
CA LEU A 223 11.84 -12.61 -7.75
C LEU A 223 13.02 -11.65 -7.64
N ALA A 224 12.77 -10.34 -7.58
CA ALA A 224 13.82 -9.35 -7.36
C ALA A 224 14.59 -9.59 -6.06
N CYS A 225 13.91 -10.02 -4.99
CA CYS A 225 14.57 -10.39 -3.74
C CYS A 225 15.42 -11.66 -3.88
N GLU A 226 14.94 -12.68 -4.60
CA GLU A 226 15.68 -13.93 -4.83
C GLU A 226 16.98 -13.68 -5.61
N ILE A 227 16.89 -12.96 -6.75
CA ILE A 227 18.05 -12.60 -7.57
C ILE A 227 19.11 -11.85 -6.75
N LEU A 228 18.67 -10.92 -5.89
CA LEU A 228 19.59 -10.16 -5.04
C LEU A 228 20.34 -11.00 -4.02
N LEU A 229 19.82 -12.16 -3.63
CA LEU A 229 20.49 -13.09 -2.73
C LEU A 229 21.48 -13.97 -3.49
N GLU A 230 21.11 -14.47 -4.67
CA GLU A 230 21.98 -15.25 -5.56
C GLU A 230 23.25 -14.48 -5.94
N ASP A 231 23.10 -13.22 -6.38
CA ASP A 231 24.21 -12.33 -6.72
C ASP A 231 25.21 -12.16 -5.56
N LYS A 232 24.73 -12.25 -4.32
CA LYS A 232 25.53 -12.02 -3.11
C LYS A 232 26.27 -13.26 -2.66
N SER A 233 25.62 -14.42 -2.74
CA SER A 233 26.27 -15.73 -2.54
C SER A 233 27.46 -15.87 -3.50
N ASN A 234 27.28 -15.47 -4.77
CA ASN A 234 28.34 -15.47 -5.77
C ASN A 234 29.48 -14.47 -5.48
N SER A 235 29.20 -13.41 -4.71
CA SER A 235 30.20 -12.41 -4.29
C SER A 235 30.93 -12.75 -2.98
N GLY A 236 30.67 -13.93 -2.38
CA GLY A 236 31.31 -14.39 -1.14
C GLY A 236 30.85 -13.64 0.12
N VAL A 237 29.73 -12.92 0.06
CA VAL A 237 29.13 -12.25 1.22
C VAL A 237 28.07 -13.19 1.81
N GLU A 238 28.48 -14.03 2.75
CA GLU A 238 27.57 -14.89 3.51
C GLU A 238 26.75 -14.07 4.52
N GLY A 239 25.50 -14.49 4.76
CA GLY A 239 24.71 -14.01 5.89
C GLY A 239 23.35 -13.40 5.58
N LYS A 240 22.81 -13.51 4.36
CA LYS A 240 21.41 -13.13 4.08
C LYS A 240 20.63 -14.30 3.53
N GLU A 241 19.46 -14.57 4.12
CA GLU A 241 18.58 -15.66 3.72
C GLU A 241 17.14 -15.15 3.57
N LEU A 242 16.42 -15.76 2.62
CA LEU A 242 15.00 -15.54 2.42
C LEU A 242 14.31 -16.88 2.25
N HIS A 243 13.29 -17.10 3.08
CA HIS A 243 12.47 -18.31 3.03
C HIS A 243 11.00 -17.93 2.86
N PHE A 244 10.30 -18.61 1.97
CA PHE A 244 8.86 -18.44 1.79
C PHE A 244 8.11 -19.67 2.26
N HIS A 245 7.23 -19.49 3.24
CA HIS A 245 6.42 -20.54 3.84
C HIS A 245 4.97 -20.34 3.47
N LYS A 246 4.42 -21.27 2.68
CA LYS A 246 2.99 -21.29 2.37
C LYS A 246 2.19 -21.89 3.53
N LYS A 247 2.15 -21.18 4.66
CA LYS A 247 1.60 -21.67 5.94
C LYS A 247 0.80 -20.58 6.65
N CYS A 248 -0.24 -20.98 7.37
CA CYS A 248 -0.96 -20.10 8.29
C CYS A 248 -0.24 -20.02 9.66
N VAL A 249 -0.16 -18.81 10.21
CA VAL A 249 0.17 -18.56 11.61
C VAL A 249 -1.08 -18.11 12.33
N ASN A 250 -1.35 -18.72 13.48
CA ASN A 250 -2.62 -18.62 14.21
C ASN A 250 -2.56 -17.67 15.40
N ASN A 251 -1.39 -17.46 16.00
CA ASN A 251 -1.14 -16.49 17.06
C ASN A 251 0.30 -15.94 16.94
N LEU A 252 0.57 -14.79 17.56
CA LEU A 252 1.87 -14.14 17.50
C LEU A 252 2.90 -14.81 18.41
N LEU A 253 2.45 -15.44 19.50
CA LEU A 253 3.31 -16.10 20.48
C LEU A 253 4.08 -17.29 19.90
N GLU A 254 3.50 -18.00 18.92
CA GLU A 254 4.17 -19.04 18.11
C GLU A 254 5.49 -18.57 17.49
N LEU A 255 5.67 -17.26 17.32
CA LEU A 255 6.83 -16.65 16.67
C LEU A 255 7.77 -15.94 17.65
N ALA A 256 7.36 -15.75 18.90
CA ALA A 256 8.03 -14.87 19.86
C ALA A 256 9.39 -15.41 20.35
N GLU A 257 9.58 -16.73 20.33
CA GLU A 257 10.81 -17.39 20.79
C GLU A 257 11.83 -17.61 19.66
N GLU A 258 11.39 -17.58 18.40
CA GLU A 258 12.22 -17.90 17.24
C GLU A 258 12.86 -16.66 16.60
N TYR A 259 12.30 -15.46 16.81
CA TYR A 259 12.67 -14.25 16.05
C TYR A 259 12.97 -13.03 16.91
N ASP A 260 13.86 -12.16 16.42
CA ASP A 260 14.13 -10.88 17.09
C ASP A 260 13.02 -9.84 16.82
N ALA A 261 12.34 -9.98 15.69
CA ALA A 261 11.21 -9.12 15.33
C ALA A 261 10.22 -9.87 14.43
N VAL A 262 8.97 -9.39 14.41
CA VAL A 262 7.87 -9.87 13.56
C VAL A 262 7.11 -8.67 13.00
N ILE A 263 6.96 -8.59 11.68
CA ILE A 263 6.15 -7.56 11.01
C ILE A 263 4.83 -8.14 10.53
N ILE A 264 3.71 -7.76 11.15
CA ILE A 264 2.36 -8.21 10.87
C ILE A 264 1.76 -7.43 9.70
N CYS A 265 1.54 -8.11 8.58
CA CYS A 265 1.01 -7.51 7.35
C CYS A 265 -0.22 -8.26 6.82
N LEU A 266 -1.23 -8.48 7.66
CA LEU A 266 -2.34 -9.38 7.31
C LEU A 266 -3.55 -8.70 6.67
N GLY A 267 -3.51 -7.37 6.47
CA GLY A 267 -4.64 -6.63 5.94
C GLY A 267 -5.92 -6.90 6.75
N ALA A 268 -7.01 -7.26 6.07
CA ALA A 268 -8.29 -7.56 6.72
C ALA A 268 -8.23 -8.79 7.64
N ARG A 269 -7.32 -9.72 7.39
CA ARG A 269 -7.12 -10.92 8.21
C ARG A 269 -6.36 -10.66 9.51
N SER A 270 -5.96 -9.41 9.79
CA SER A 270 -5.38 -9.06 11.09
C SER A 270 -6.34 -9.41 12.24
N ALA A 271 -7.65 -9.40 11.98
CA ALA A 271 -8.68 -9.80 12.95
C ALA A 271 -8.69 -11.31 13.29
N PHE A 272 -7.93 -12.15 12.57
CA PHE A 272 -7.81 -13.58 12.87
C PHE A 272 -6.73 -13.88 13.91
N LEU A 273 -5.83 -12.94 14.17
CA LEU A 273 -4.88 -13.06 15.27
C LEU A 273 -5.61 -12.70 16.58
N PRO A 274 -5.63 -13.59 17.59
CA PRO A 274 -6.27 -13.32 18.88
C PRO A 274 -5.83 -12.01 19.52
N GLU A 275 -4.55 -11.67 19.41
CA GLU A 275 -3.91 -10.48 20.00
C GLU A 275 -4.43 -9.16 19.39
N LEU A 276 -4.94 -9.23 18.15
CA LEU A 276 -5.39 -8.05 17.38
C LEU A 276 -6.90 -8.02 17.16
N SER A 277 -7.58 -9.14 17.41
CA SER A 277 -9.02 -9.29 17.18
C SER A 277 -9.81 -8.27 18.00
N GLY A 278 -10.61 -7.45 17.31
CA GLY A 278 -11.41 -6.39 17.92
C GLY A 278 -10.63 -5.16 18.42
N ARG A 279 -9.29 -5.14 18.32
CA ARG A 279 -8.45 -4.04 18.85
C ARG A 279 -8.06 -3.01 17.79
N LEU A 280 -7.92 -3.44 16.53
CA LEU A 280 -7.53 -2.54 15.44
C LEU A 280 -8.74 -1.73 14.94
N PRO A 281 -8.61 -0.41 14.70
CA PRO A 281 -9.70 0.45 14.20
C PRO A 281 -9.94 0.25 12.68
N LEU A 282 -9.99 -1.00 12.22
CA LEU A 282 -10.18 -1.35 10.81
C LEU A 282 -11.64 -1.64 10.51
N ARG A 283 -12.10 -1.21 9.34
CA ARG A 283 -13.37 -1.61 8.75
C ARG A 283 -13.10 -2.49 7.54
N THR A 284 -13.89 -3.55 7.36
CA THR A 284 -13.79 -4.36 6.15
C THR A 284 -14.65 -3.79 5.03
N CYS A 285 -14.14 -3.87 3.80
CA CYS A 285 -14.91 -3.55 2.60
C CYS A 285 -14.52 -4.49 1.46
N ARG A 286 -15.43 -5.39 1.08
CA ARG A 286 -15.23 -6.27 -0.07
C ARG A 286 -15.47 -5.46 -1.34
N GLY A 287 -14.63 -5.70 -2.34
CA GLY A 287 -14.79 -5.12 -3.67
C GLY A 287 -14.67 -6.22 -4.70
N ILE A 288 -15.70 -6.34 -5.54
CA ILE A 288 -15.75 -7.26 -6.68
C ILE A 288 -15.34 -6.49 -7.93
N ILE A 289 -14.56 -7.14 -8.77
CA ILE A 289 -14.08 -6.67 -10.06
C ILE A 289 -14.60 -7.64 -11.11
N ALA A 290 -15.32 -7.11 -12.10
CA ALA A 290 -15.80 -7.87 -13.23
C ALA A 290 -14.77 -7.82 -14.37
N HIS A 291 -14.58 -8.96 -15.03
CA HIS A 291 -13.65 -9.14 -16.14
C HIS A 291 -14.44 -9.21 -17.43
N LEU A 292 -14.11 -8.31 -18.35
CA LEU A 292 -14.76 -8.20 -19.65
C LEU A 292 -13.75 -8.46 -20.76
N GLU A 293 -14.20 -9.18 -21.77
CA GLU A 293 -13.44 -9.51 -22.97
C GLU A 293 -14.19 -9.03 -24.21
N LEU A 294 -13.47 -8.47 -25.17
CA LEU A 294 -14.04 -8.08 -26.44
C LEU A 294 -14.18 -9.33 -27.34
N PRO A 295 -15.39 -9.70 -27.78
CA PRO A 295 -15.58 -10.87 -28.63
C PRO A 295 -14.79 -10.83 -29.95
N ASP A 296 -14.34 -12.00 -30.42
CA ASP A 296 -13.51 -12.15 -31.62
C ASP A 296 -14.05 -11.49 -32.88
N HIS A 297 -15.37 -11.48 -33.03
CA HIS A 297 -16.05 -10.92 -34.20
C HIS A 297 -16.06 -9.38 -34.25
N ILE A 298 -15.76 -8.70 -33.15
CA ILE A 298 -15.68 -7.23 -33.12
C ILE A 298 -14.27 -6.80 -33.52
N ARG A 299 -14.17 -6.07 -34.63
CA ARG A 299 -12.91 -5.58 -35.21
C ARG A 299 -12.34 -4.36 -34.50
N GLU A 300 -13.20 -3.52 -33.92
CA GLU A 300 -12.80 -2.28 -33.24
C GLU A 300 -12.35 -2.60 -31.82
N GLU A 301 -11.03 -2.76 -31.65
CA GLU A 301 -10.41 -3.03 -30.36
C GLU A 301 -10.25 -1.77 -29.51
N TYR A 302 -10.05 -1.95 -28.20
CA TYR A 302 -9.61 -0.86 -27.35
C TYR A 302 -8.22 -0.36 -27.82
N PRO A 303 -7.99 0.96 -27.93
CA PRO A 303 -6.73 1.46 -28.46
C PRO A 303 -5.52 0.88 -27.74
N GLU A 304 -4.56 0.35 -28.51
CA GLU A 304 -3.36 -0.28 -27.94
C GLU A 304 -2.58 0.69 -27.03
N HIS A 305 -2.61 1.98 -27.35
CA HIS A 305 -1.99 3.05 -26.56
C HIS A 305 -2.95 3.82 -25.66
N GLY A 306 -4.21 3.38 -25.57
CA GLY A 306 -5.24 4.03 -24.75
C GLY A 306 -4.96 3.94 -23.24
N PRO A 307 -5.25 5.00 -22.47
CA PRO A 307 -5.13 5.02 -21.01
C PRO A 307 -6.17 4.14 -20.31
N SER A 308 -5.95 3.80 -19.03
CA SER A 308 -7.04 3.32 -18.20
C SER A 308 -8.00 4.47 -17.84
N ILE A 309 -9.25 4.18 -17.47
CA ILE A 309 -10.26 5.21 -17.17
C ILE A 309 -10.62 5.20 -15.69
N LEU A 310 -10.60 6.38 -15.07
CA LEU A 310 -11.02 6.58 -13.69
C LEU A 310 -12.36 7.32 -13.63
N SER A 311 -13.45 6.60 -13.40
CA SER A 311 -14.80 7.13 -13.17
C SER A 311 -15.46 6.43 -11.98
N ASP A 312 -16.79 6.43 -11.88
CA ASP A 312 -17.53 5.82 -10.77
C ASP A 312 -17.36 4.29 -10.74
N ALA A 313 -17.29 3.66 -11.91
CA ALA A 313 -16.68 2.36 -12.10
C ALA A 313 -15.43 2.55 -12.95
N TRP A 314 -14.25 2.32 -12.38
CA TRP A 314 -13.01 2.45 -13.11
C TRP A 314 -12.85 1.31 -14.13
N LEU A 315 -12.14 1.58 -15.23
CA LEU A 315 -11.79 0.61 -16.26
C LEU A 315 -10.26 0.45 -16.26
N ALA A 316 -9.77 -0.71 -15.84
CA ALA A 316 -8.36 -1.06 -15.88
C ALA A 316 -8.07 -1.91 -17.12
N VAL A 317 -7.44 -1.28 -18.11
CA VAL A 317 -7.15 -1.89 -19.41
C VAL A 317 -6.04 -2.92 -19.27
N GLN A 318 -6.36 -4.19 -19.49
CA GLN A 318 -5.40 -5.30 -19.46
C GLN A 318 -4.81 -5.59 -20.85
N GLY A 319 -5.47 -5.13 -21.91
CA GLY A 319 -5.02 -5.21 -23.29
C GLY A 319 -6.11 -4.68 -24.23
N PRO A 320 -5.89 -4.72 -25.55
CA PRO A 320 -6.87 -4.24 -26.53
C PRO A 320 -8.24 -4.92 -26.45
N ARG A 321 -8.27 -6.15 -25.91
CA ARG A 321 -9.48 -6.99 -25.84
C ARG A 321 -9.83 -7.46 -24.44
N ASN A 322 -9.13 -6.97 -23.41
CA ASN A 322 -9.36 -7.37 -22.02
C ASN A 322 -9.42 -6.13 -21.12
N ILE A 323 -10.54 -5.95 -20.42
CA ILE A 323 -10.76 -4.83 -19.50
C ILE A 323 -11.34 -5.36 -18.20
N HIS A 324 -10.78 -4.90 -17.08
CA HIS A 324 -11.40 -5.09 -15.77
C HIS A 324 -12.20 -3.85 -15.41
N ILE A 325 -13.42 -4.03 -14.91
CA ILE A 325 -14.24 -2.95 -14.37
C ILE A 325 -14.42 -3.11 -12.87
N GLY A 326 -14.32 -2.02 -12.13
CA GLY A 326 -14.53 -2.13 -10.71
C GLY A 326 -14.62 -0.82 -9.94
N SER A 327 -14.73 -0.89 -8.61
CA SER A 327 -15.13 -2.10 -7.87
C SER A 327 -16.42 -1.80 -7.13
N THR A 328 -17.18 -2.85 -6.78
CA THR A 328 -18.28 -2.73 -5.82
C THR A 328 -17.76 -2.34 -4.43
N TRP A 329 -18.67 -2.01 -3.52
CA TRP A 329 -18.37 -1.58 -2.15
C TRP A 329 -19.30 -2.23 -1.12
N GLU A 330 -18.98 -3.45 -0.71
CA GLU A 330 -19.70 -4.14 0.35
C GLU A 330 -19.02 -3.91 1.70
N TRP A 331 -19.51 -2.94 2.46
CA TRP A 331 -19.00 -2.61 3.79
C TRP A 331 -19.36 -3.65 4.84
N ARG A 332 -18.48 -3.83 5.83
CA ARG A 332 -18.63 -4.80 6.93
C ARG A 332 -18.70 -6.26 6.47
N SER A 333 -18.34 -6.53 5.21
CA SER A 333 -18.22 -7.88 4.69
C SER A 333 -17.22 -8.70 5.50
N ARG A 334 -17.55 -9.97 5.74
CA ARG A 334 -16.65 -10.97 6.35
C ARG A 334 -16.28 -12.06 5.35
N ASN A 335 -16.57 -11.84 4.06
CA ASN A 335 -16.21 -12.78 3.03
C ASN A 335 -14.77 -12.49 2.56
N TYR A 336 -13.85 -13.37 2.94
CA TYR A 336 -12.42 -13.31 2.59
C TYR A 336 -12.08 -14.06 1.30
N SER A 337 -13.05 -14.74 0.69
CA SER A 337 -12.82 -15.55 -0.51
C SER A 337 -12.46 -14.67 -1.71
N ARG A 338 -11.49 -15.10 -2.50
CA ARG A 338 -11.19 -14.47 -3.79
C ARG A 338 -12.23 -14.83 -4.84
N ASP A 339 -12.80 -16.03 -4.73
CA ASP A 339 -13.77 -16.56 -5.66
C ASP A 339 -15.11 -15.86 -5.47
N VAL A 340 -15.78 -15.63 -6.60
CA VAL A 340 -17.06 -14.93 -6.67
C VAL A 340 -18.08 -15.89 -7.30
N PRO A 341 -19.06 -16.39 -6.53
CA PRO A 341 -20.13 -17.22 -7.07
C PRO A 341 -20.90 -16.50 -8.17
N THR A 342 -21.49 -17.26 -9.11
CA THR A 342 -22.21 -16.71 -10.26
C THR A 342 -23.27 -15.67 -9.89
N GLU A 343 -24.04 -15.89 -8.82
CA GLU A 343 -25.05 -14.93 -8.38
C GLU A 343 -24.44 -13.60 -7.89
N GLU A 344 -23.36 -13.66 -7.10
CA GLU A 344 -22.62 -12.49 -6.62
C GLU A 344 -21.97 -11.74 -7.80
N ALA A 345 -21.45 -12.49 -8.77
CA ALA A 345 -20.85 -11.96 -10.00
C ALA A 345 -21.87 -11.22 -10.88
N SER A 346 -23.06 -11.80 -11.08
CA SER A 346 -24.15 -11.15 -11.83
C SER A 346 -24.60 -9.85 -11.19
N LYS A 347 -24.82 -9.83 -9.86
CA LYS A 347 -25.17 -8.62 -9.13
C LYS A 347 -24.10 -7.54 -9.24
N ALA A 348 -22.82 -7.93 -9.17
CA ALA A 348 -21.72 -6.99 -9.34
C ALA A 348 -21.69 -6.41 -10.76
N LEU A 349 -21.95 -7.23 -11.79
CA LEU A 349 -22.02 -6.77 -13.17
C LEU A 349 -23.20 -5.80 -13.40
N GLU A 350 -24.38 -6.13 -12.86
CA GLU A 350 -25.57 -5.25 -12.88
C GLU A 350 -25.30 -3.88 -12.24
N GLU A 351 -24.49 -3.84 -11.17
CA GLU A 351 -24.08 -2.60 -10.53
C GLU A 351 -23.02 -1.81 -11.35
N LEU A 352 -22.03 -2.51 -11.90
CA LEU A 352 -20.83 -1.90 -12.48
C LEU A 352 -21.01 -1.51 -13.95
N LEU A 353 -21.70 -2.31 -14.76
CA LEU A 353 -21.82 -2.10 -16.20
C LEU A 353 -22.54 -0.79 -16.57
N PRO A 354 -23.63 -0.38 -15.89
CA PRO A 354 -24.26 0.93 -16.15
C PRO A 354 -23.30 2.10 -15.86
N LYS A 355 -22.53 2.01 -14.77
CA LYS A 355 -21.54 3.04 -14.39
C LYS A 355 -20.39 3.13 -15.39
N ALA A 356 -19.88 1.98 -15.84
CA ALA A 356 -18.82 1.90 -16.83
C ALA A 356 -19.30 2.45 -18.19
N SER A 357 -20.48 2.04 -18.64
CA SER A 357 -21.03 2.44 -19.94
C SER A 357 -21.45 3.92 -20.02
N ALA A 358 -21.76 4.54 -18.88
CA ALA A 358 -21.94 6.00 -18.82
C ALA A 358 -20.66 6.78 -19.16
N THR A 359 -19.47 6.16 -19.00
CA THR A 359 -18.18 6.78 -19.31
C THR A 359 -17.61 6.30 -20.65
N TYR A 360 -17.72 5.01 -20.96
CA TYR A 360 -17.22 4.39 -22.19
C TYR A 360 -18.30 3.49 -22.79
N THR A 361 -19.07 4.01 -23.74
CA THR A 361 -20.33 3.37 -24.19
C THR A 361 -20.08 2.01 -24.86
N SER A 362 -18.99 1.86 -25.61
CA SER A 362 -18.65 0.62 -26.31
C SER A 362 -18.46 -0.59 -25.37
N ILE A 363 -18.28 -0.38 -24.06
CA ILE A 363 -18.16 -1.48 -23.07
C ILE A 363 -19.39 -2.38 -23.03
N GLN A 364 -20.56 -1.90 -23.46
CA GLN A 364 -21.80 -2.70 -23.51
C GLN A 364 -21.71 -3.88 -24.47
N ASN A 365 -20.82 -3.83 -25.46
CA ASN A 365 -20.61 -4.89 -26.43
C ASN A 365 -19.59 -5.93 -25.97
N TRP A 366 -19.02 -5.75 -24.78
CA TRP A 366 -18.00 -6.66 -24.24
C TRP A 366 -18.66 -7.80 -23.47
N LYS A 367 -18.11 -9.00 -23.62
CA LYS A 367 -18.60 -10.21 -22.97
C LYS A 367 -18.07 -10.28 -21.54
N PHE A 368 -18.94 -10.63 -20.61
CA PHE A 368 -18.54 -10.97 -19.25
C PHE A 368 -17.85 -12.34 -19.20
N CYS A 369 -16.63 -12.39 -18.66
CA CYS A 369 -15.83 -13.62 -18.59
C CYS A 369 -15.63 -14.13 -17.16
N GLY A 370 -15.88 -13.31 -16.15
CA GLY A 370 -15.75 -13.73 -14.76
C GLY A 370 -15.63 -12.56 -13.79
N ALA A 371 -15.49 -12.87 -12.51
CA ALA A 371 -15.27 -11.87 -11.48
C ALA A 371 -14.33 -12.38 -10.39
N THR A 372 -13.64 -11.44 -9.76
CA THR A 372 -12.77 -11.71 -8.60
C THR A 372 -13.05 -10.69 -7.50
N ALA A 373 -12.86 -11.09 -6.25
CA ALA A 373 -13.09 -10.22 -5.11
C ALA A 373 -11.87 -10.09 -4.19
N GLY A 374 -11.73 -8.92 -3.58
CA GLY A 374 -10.75 -8.66 -2.54
C GLY A 374 -11.39 -8.01 -1.33
N LEU A 375 -11.06 -8.50 -0.13
CA LEU A 375 -11.48 -7.87 1.12
C LEU A 375 -10.45 -6.83 1.58
N ARG A 376 -10.83 -5.55 1.53
CA ARG A 376 -9.97 -4.44 1.94
C ARG A 376 -10.07 -4.21 3.44
N ALA A 377 -8.92 -4.01 4.08
CA ALA A 377 -8.83 -3.39 5.40
C ALA A 377 -8.82 -1.86 5.22
N MET A 378 -9.94 -1.23 5.52
CA MET A 378 -10.11 0.22 5.46
C MET A 378 -9.76 0.83 6.82
N PRO A 379 -8.76 1.74 6.88
CA PRO A 379 -8.41 2.41 8.12
C PRO A 379 -9.43 3.53 8.44
N PRO A 380 -9.40 4.12 9.65
CA PRO A 380 -10.30 5.22 9.98
C PRO A 380 -10.05 6.43 9.07
N LEU A 381 -11.09 7.24 8.87
CA LEU A 381 -10.96 8.49 8.14
C LEU A 381 -10.46 9.58 9.09
N THR A 382 -9.37 10.23 8.73
CA THR A 382 -8.78 11.38 9.46
C THR A 382 -8.82 12.65 8.61
N SER A 383 -8.36 13.77 9.16
CA SER A 383 -8.12 15.02 8.40
C SER A 383 -7.15 14.84 7.23
N HIS A 384 -6.21 13.89 7.34
CA HIS A 384 -5.25 13.53 6.29
C HIS A 384 -5.79 12.44 5.34
N GLY A 385 -7.04 12.02 5.53
CA GLY A 385 -7.67 10.93 4.80
C GLY A 385 -7.58 9.59 5.53
N SER A 386 -7.83 8.51 4.81
CA SER A 386 -7.77 7.13 5.33
C SER A 386 -6.34 6.61 5.25
N LEU A 387 -5.52 6.94 6.26
CA LEU A 387 -4.11 6.56 6.32
C LEU A 387 -3.92 5.15 6.88
N PRO A 388 -2.97 4.35 6.35
CA PRO A 388 -2.65 3.02 6.88
C PRO A 388 -2.16 3.04 8.34
N LEU A 389 -2.28 1.90 9.02
CA LEU A 389 -1.87 1.74 10.41
C LEU A 389 -0.46 1.15 10.48
N LEU A 390 0.49 1.88 11.04
CA LEU A 390 1.86 1.43 11.29
C LEU A 390 2.20 1.53 12.78
N GLY A 391 3.20 0.76 13.21
CA GLY A 391 3.88 0.96 14.49
C GLY A 391 4.17 -0.32 15.26
N CYS A 392 5.01 -0.23 16.27
CA CYS A 392 5.27 -1.27 17.26
C CYS A 392 3.99 -1.60 18.06
N ILE A 393 3.71 -2.86 18.29
CA ILE A 393 2.50 -3.34 18.96
C ILE A 393 2.82 -4.33 20.08
N ASP A 394 4.01 -4.23 20.67
CA ASP A 394 4.42 -5.06 21.82
C ASP A 394 3.35 -5.06 22.93
N ASP A 395 2.81 -3.88 23.26
CA ASP A 395 1.74 -3.72 24.26
C ASP A 395 0.47 -4.51 23.93
N LEU A 396 0.24 -4.85 22.66
CA LEU A 396 -0.90 -5.66 22.22
C LEU A 396 -0.57 -7.16 22.16
N ALA A 397 0.69 -7.52 21.92
CA ALA A 397 1.15 -8.90 21.74
C ALA A 397 1.37 -9.64 23.08
N GLY A 398 1.49 -8.92 24.20
CA GLY A 398 1.68 -9.49 25.54
C GLY A 398 3.02 -9.07 26.17
N GLU A 399 3.12 -9.19 27.49
CA GLU A 399 4.33 -8.81 28.25
C GLU A 399 5.40 -9.92 28.24
N ASN A 400 6.68 -9.53 28.29
CA ASN A 400 7.88 -10.39 28.47
C ASN A 400 8.36 -11.23 27.26
N HIS A 401 8.46 -10.64 26.07
CA HIS A 401 9.16 -11.26 24.95
C HIS A 401 10.40 -10.45 24.53
N ALA A 402 11.47 -11.16 24.16
CA ALA A 402 12.63 -10.53 23.53
C ALA A 402 12.32 -10.04 22.10
N CYS A 403 11.39 -10.72 21.42
CA CYS A 403 10.88 -10.39 20.10
C CYS A 403 10.08 -9.08 20.08
N LYS A 404 10.29 -8.25 19.06
CA LYS A 404 9.51 -7.02 18.80
C LYS A 404 8.44 -7.21 17.73
N PHE A 405 7.21 -6.80 18.02
CA PHE A 405 6.08 -6.92 17.09
C PHE A 405 5.75 -5.59 16.43
N TRP A 406 5.66 -5.58 15.10
CA TRP A 406 5.41 -4.38 14.30
C TRP A 406 4.20 -4.58 13.40
N LEU A 407 3.28 -3.63 13.37
CA LEU A 407 2.12 -3.66 12.51
C LEU A 407 2.35 -2.83 11.25
N PHE A 408 1.92 -3.36 10.11
CA PHE A 408 1.66 -2.58 8.91
C PHE A 408 0.43 -3.14 8.19
N THR A 409 -0.71 -2.45 8.35
CA THR A 409 -2.00 -2.87 7.80
C THR A 409 -2.87 -1.67 7.39
N GLY A 410 -4.12 -1.91 6.99
CA GLY A 410 -5.05 -0.83 6.71
C GLY A 410 -4.76 -0.06 5.42
N LEU A 411 -4.17 -0.70 4.41
CA LEU A 411 -3.85 -0.06 3.13
C LEU A 411 -5.07 0.36 2.28
N GLY A 412 -6.27 -0.14 2.62
CA GLY A 412 -7.53 0.21 1.96
C GLY A 412 -7.50 0.09 0.43
N SER A 413 -8.11 1.05 -0.26
CA SER A 413 -8.15 1.14 -1.73
C SER A 413 -6.92 1.79 -2.35
N ARG A 414 -5.96 2.26 -1.55
CA ARG A 414 -4.75 2.98 -2.01
C ARG A 414 -3.46 2.23 -1.73
N GLY A 415 -3.59 0.93 -1.45
CA GLY A 415 -2.47 0.10 -1.07
C GLY A 415 -1.38 -0.07 -2.11
N LEU A 416 -1.65 0.20 -3.39
CA LEU A 416 -0.64 0.16 -4.47
C LEU A 416 0.21 1.43 -4.54
N LEU A 417 -0.26 2.54 -3.96
CA LEU A 417 0.53 3.78 -3.88
C LEU A 417 1.37 3.81 -2.59
N TYR A 418 0.74 3.47 -1.47
CA TYR A 418 1.37 3.60 -0.16
C TYR A 418 2.40 2.51 0.16
N HIS A 419 2.31 1.32 -0.44
CA HIS A 419 3.13 0.19 0.01
C HIS A 419 4.63 0.44 -0.10
N GLY A 420 5.06 1.09 -1.18
CA GLY A 420 6.46 1.43 -1.43
C GLY A 420 7.07 2.22 -0.28
N TRP A 421 6.54 3.42 -0.04
CA TRP A 421 7.13 4.30 0.97
C TRP A 421 6.85 3.84 2.41
N LEU A 422 5.66 3.31 2.69
CA LEU A 422 5.34 2.87 4.04
C LEU A 422 6.10 1.61 4.44
N GLY A 423 6.26 0.65 3.54
CA GLY A 423 7.09 -0.53 3.81
C GLY A 423 8.55 -0.18 4.03
N LYS A 424 9.01 0.81 3.28
CA LYS A 424 10.32 1.42 3.42
C LYS A 424 10.52 2.06 4.80
N LEU A 425 9.50 2.68 5.40
CA LEU A 425 9.56 3.23 6.75
C LEU A 425 9.48 2.13 7.82
N THR A 426 8.58 1.16 7.67
CA THR A 426 8.48 0.00 8.56
C THR A 426 9.79 -0.77 8.64
N ALA A 427 10.44 -1.03 7.50
CA ALA A 427 11.73 -1.69 7.45
C ALA A 427 12.81 -0.92 8.24
N GLN A 428 12.84 0.42 8.14
CA GLN A 428 13.76 1.23 8.95
C GLN A 428 13.46 1.12 10.43
N ALA A 429 12.18 1.20 10.81
CA ALA A 429 11.77 1.16 12.20
C ALA A 429 12.17 -0.17 12.86
N VAL A 430 11.95 -1.29 12.14
CA VAL A 430 12.32 -2.63 12.60
C VAL A 430 13.83 -2.78 12.74
N LEU A 431 14.60 -2.43 11.69
CA LEU A 431 16.06 -2.59 11.69
C LEU A 431 16.76 -1.70 12.73
N SER A 432 16.20 -0.52 13.02
CA SER A 432 16.72 0.38 14.04
C SER A 432 16.09 0.20 15.42
N CYS A 433 15.11 -0.71 15.55
CA CYS A 433 14.25 -0.86 16.72
C CYS A 433 13.71 0.48 17.23
N ASN A 434 13.35 1.39 16.32
CA ASN A 434 12.95 2.75 16.63
C ASN A 434 11.66 3.13 15.89
N GLU A 435 10.57 3.30 16.63
CA GLU A 435 9.27 3.73 16.06
C GLU A 435 9.28 5.19 15.59
N ASP A 436 10.14 6.04 16.14
CA ASP A 436 10.16 7.50 15.86
C ASP A 436 10.48 7.84 14.40
N VAL A 437 10.97 6.86 13.61
CA VAL A 437 11.17 7.03 12.16
C VAL A 437 9.87 6.98 11.37
N ILE A 438 8.78 6.51 11.98
CA ILE A 438 7.44 6.45 11.39
C ILE A 438 6.72 7.78 11.69
N PRO A 439 6.20 8.48 10.67
CA PRO A 439 5.40 9.69 10.87
C PRO A 439 4.26 9.49 11.87
N PRO A 440 4.02 10.45 12.78
CA PRO A 440 3.04 10.31 13.86
C PRO A 440 1.61 10.11 13.35
N GLU A 441 1.27 10.61 12.15
CA GLU A 441 -0.04 10.41 11.53
C GLU A 441 -0.35 8.92 11.28
N LEU A 442 0.68 8.08 11.12
CA LEU A 442 0.55 6.65 10.87
C LEU A 442 0.53 5.82 12.17
N THR A 443 0.92 6.39 13.31
CA THR A 443 0.90 5.75 14.65
C THR A 443 -0.19 6.29 15.57
N ALA A 444 -0.79 7.45 15.24
CA ALA A 444 -1.82 8.11 16.03
C ALA A 444 -3.05 7.24 16.36
N TRP A 445 -3.32 6.20 15.57
CA TRP A 445 -4.38 5.24 15.82
C TRP A 445 -4.23 4.50 17.16
N LYS A 446 -3.01 4.37 17.69
CA LYS A 446 -2.79 3.73 18.99
C LYS A 446 -3.50 4.45 20.14
N GLY A 447 -3.58 5.78 20.08
CA GLY A 447 -4.34 6.57 21.06
C GLY A 447 -5.85 6.39 20.99
N THR A 448 -6.35 5.61 20.02
CA THR A 448 -7.78 5.28 19.87
C THR A 448 -8.14 3.87 20.35
N ILE A 449 -7.12 3.05 20.66
CA ILE A 449 -7.32 1.73 21.25
C ILE A 449 -7.77 1.94 22.70
N LYS A 450 -8.84 1.24 23.10
CA LYS A 450 -9.35 1.26 24.47
C LYS A 450 -8.89 0.04 25.25
#